data_AF-A0A0C9WZA7-F1
#
_entry.id   AF-A0A0C9WZA7-F1
#
_cell.length_a   1.000
_cell.length_b   1.000
_cell.length_c   1.000
_cell.angle_alpha   90.00
_cell.angle_beta   90.00
_cell.angle_gamma   90.00
#
_symmetry.space_group_name_H-M   'P 1'
#
loop_
_entity.id
_entity.type
_entity.pdbx_description
1 polymer ?
#
loop_
_entity_poly.entity_id
_entity_poly.type
_entity_poly.pdbx_seq_one_letter_code
_entity_poly.pdbx_strand_id
1 'polypeptide(L)'
;MAMAESNGRPQHPDQNSSDGRGGEVPRTHNTSGLRYIYYRLYTKDGPIRSNNPIYANDQFISRTLPKFVTPPRTALALKKYLCKIEGLSGPTSSTTLFESLASQTAVEESFRFAVREYSGPGVSEDDPMVLVVGVEDAEKRSASTAQSDGLPEAVLPEPRYVYYSLYDDVGVLASKMSFDSDDSSLGRIESLSIPPPQTVSSLSFQVTKAEGFVTRTVQLYQDMDGEVPMTDNDHLPLQAQAYPGHLEDEPIMIVCGQESSGKAEASQVLTPLSAVDSSLLMRITGKIPFDPNKTVQADWLPFKRGEIMYTDGIKTSGFIRGNIPIAVTLR
;
A
#
# COMPACT_ATOMS: atom_id res chain seq x y z
N MET A 1 32.47 -61.84 -45.19
CA MET A 1 31.87 -60.65 -44.56
C MET A 1 32.20 -60.70 -43.07
N ALA A 2 33.34 -60.11 -42.70
CA ALA A 2 33.84 -59.93 -41.33
C ALA A 2 35.14 -59.09 -41.38
N MET A 3 35.23 -58.07 -40.51
CA MET A 3 36.42 -57.46 -39.83
C MET A 3 37.60 -56.96 -40.69
N ALA A 4 38.52 -56.06 -40.29
CA ALA A 4 38.69 -54.95 -39.33
C ALA A 4 40.15 -54.43 -39.54
N GLU A 5 40.50 -53.25 -38.99
CA GLU A 5 41.88 -52.71 -38.74
C GLU A 5 42.67 -52.18 -39.98
N SER A 6 43.61 -51.22 -39.93
CA SER A 6 44.37 -50.57 -38.83
C SER A 6 45.08 -49.26 -39.30
N ASN A 7 45.33 -48.34 -38.34
CA ASN A 7 46.50 -47.47 -38.08
C ASN A 7 47.15 -46.50 -39.10
N GLY A 8 47.43 -45.27 -38.60
CA GLY A 8 48.81 -44.73 -38.57
C GLY A 8 49.10 -43.32 -39.11
N ARG A 9 49.37 -42.37 -38.19
CA ARG A 9 49.88 -40.95 -38.26
C ARG A 9 51.08 -40.66 -39.22
N PRO A 10 51.43 -39.39 -39.61
CA PRO A 10 52.04 -38.37 -38.70
C PRO A 10 51.80 -36.85 -39.04
N GLN A 11 52.54 -35.99 -38.32
CA GLN A 11 52.38 -34.56 -37.98
C GLN A 11 52.77 -33.48 -39.05
N HIS A 12 52.09 -32.31 -38.96
CA HIS A 12 52.43 -30.86 -39.19
C HIS A 12 53.29 -30.38 -40.39
N PRO A 13 52.99 -29.18 -40.97
CA PRO A 13 53.49 -27.92 -40.39
C PRO A 13 52.55 -26.69 -40.42
N ASP A 14 52.93 -25.70 -39.60
CA ASP A 14 52.36 -24.36 -39.37
C ASP A 14 52.55 -23.34 -40.53
N GLN A 15 51.92 -22.17 -40.35
CA GLN A 15 52.15 -20.83 -40.96
C GLN A 15 51.23 -20.48 -42.17
N ASN A 16 50.44 -19.39 -42.20
CA ASN A 16 50.58 -18.06 -41.58
C ASN A 16 49.24 -17.30 -41.45
N SER A 17 49.16 -16.46 -40.41
CA SER A 17 48.69 -15.07 -40.40
C SER A 17 47.29 -14.73 -40.95
N SER A 18 46.38 -14.35 -40.04
CA SER A 18 45.90 -12.95 -40.02
C SER A 18 45.31 -12.61 -38.67
N ASP A 19 45.75 -11.47 -38.16
CA ASP A 19 45.43 -10.93 -36.86
C ASP A 19 44.05 -10.26 -36.93
N GLY A 20 43.05 -10.92 -36.37
CA GLY A 20 41.68 -10.42 -36.27
C GLY A 20 41.26 -10.33 -34.81
N ARG A 21 41.86 -9.38 -34.08
CA ARG A 21 41.50 -9.03 -32.70
C ARG A 21 40.04 -8.57 -32.66
N GLY A 22 39.14 -9.50 -32.36
CA GLY A 22 37.70 -9.26 -32.22
C GLY A 22 37.04 -10.41 -31.48
N GLY A 23 37.71 -10.95 -30.45
CA GLY A 23 37.08 -11.86 -29.52
C GLY A 23 36.06 -11.09 -28.70
N GLU A 24 34.80 -11.09 -29.14
CA GLU A 24 33.72 -11.12 -28.17
C GLU A 24 33.94 -12.38 -27.35
N VAL A 25 34.50 -12.19 -26.16
CA VAL A 25 34.34 -13.14 -25.07
C VAL A 25 32.83 -13.38 -25.02
N PRO A 26 32.33 -14.60 -25.32
CA PRO A 26 30.96 -14.90 -24.98
C PRO A 26 30.87 -14.59 -23.51
N ARG A 27 30.07 -13.59 -23.12
CA ARG A 27 29.78 -13.33 -21.72
C ARG A 27 29.28 -14.66 -21.20
N THR A 28 30.15 -15.38 -20.54
CA THR A 28 29.82 -16.55 -19.77
C THR A 28 28.88 -16.02 -18.72
N HIS A 29 27.58 -16.09 -18.98
CA HIS A 29 26.53 -16.00 -17.97
C HIS A 29 26.65 -17.24 -17.09
N ASN A 30 27.77 -17.29 -16.35
CA ASN A 30 28.05 -18.28 -15.34
C ASN A 30 27.95 -17.58 -13.99
N THR A 31 26.74 -17.09 -13.72
CA THR A 31 26.21 -16.98 -12.38
C THR A 31 24.91 -17.77 -12.44
N SER A 32 24.85 -18.91 -11.75
CA SER A 32 23.58 -19.50 -11.35
C SER A 32 22.90 -18.49 -10.43
N GLY A 33 22.27 -17.47 -11.02
CA GLY A 33 21.68 -16.35 -10.31
C GLY A 33 20.69 -16.87 -9.31
N LEU A 34 20.85 -16.48 -8.04
CA LEU A 34 19.86 -16.80 -7.03
C LEU A 34 18.53 -16.19 -7.48
N ARG A 35 17.55 -17.03 -7.82
CA ARG A 35 16.17 -16.59 -8.09
C ARG A 35 15.60 -16.04 -6.80
N TYR A 36 15.31 -14.74 -6.76
CA TYR A 36 14.57 -14.14 -5.67
C TYR A 36 13.06 -14.25 -5.92
N ILE A 37 12.28 -14.12 -4.84
CA ILE A 37 10.84 -13.86 -4.88
C ILE A 37 10.67 -12.49 -4.28
N TYR A 38 10.33 -11.51 -5.12
CA TYR A 38 9.96 -10.17 -4.71
C TYR A 38 8.53 -10.14 -4.22
N TYR A 39 8.28 -9.40 -3.15
CA TYR A 39 6.96 -9.26 -2.58
C TYR A 39 6.71 -7.88 -1.98
N ARG A 40 5.44 -7.47 -1.96
CA ARG A 40 4.93 -6.29 -1.24
C ARG A 40 3.85 -6.71 -0.24
N LEU A 41 3.67 -5.91 0.80
CA LEU A 41 2.69 -6.13 1.85
C LEU A 41 1.62 -5.06 1.81
N TYR A 42 0.37 -5.47 1.98
CA TYR A 42 -0.77 -4.57 1.99
C TYR A 42 -1.73 -4.93 3.11
N THR A 43 -2.48 -3.94 3.57
CA THR A 43 -3.80 -4.16 4.17
C THR A 43 -4.85 -3.65 3.19
N LYS A 44 -6.13 -3.78 3.54
CA LYS A 44 -7.20 -3.05 2.84
C LYS A 44 -6.98 -1.53 2.81
N ASP A 45 -6.18 -1.01 3.74
CA ASP A 45 -5.90 0.41 3.91
C ASP A 45 -4.70 0.89 3.10
N GLY A 46 -4.05 0.00 2.33
CA GLY A 46 -2.95 0.33 1.44
C GLY A 46 -1.66 -0.41 1.79
N PRO A 47 -0.53 -0.03 1.20
CA PRO A 47 0.75 -0.69 1.39
C PRO A 47 1.27 -0.49 2.82
N ILE A 48 1.88 -1.54 3.38
CA ILE A 48 2.53 -1.51 4.69
C ILE A 48 4.02 -1.77 4.57
N ARG A 49 4.82 -1.08 5.38
CA ARG A 49 6.28 -1.20 5.34
C ARG A 49 6.72 -2.63 5.65
N SER A 50 7.59 -3.22 4.84
CA SER A 50 8.21 -4.50 5.17
C SER A 50 9.15 -4.35 6.36
N ASN A 51 9.25 -5.41 7.17
CA ASN A 51 10.28 -5.53 8.20
C ASN A 51 11.65 -5.86 7.59
N ASN A 52 11.70 -6.26 6.31
CA ASN A 52 12.90 -6.64 5.58
C ASN A 52 13.01 -5.85 4.25
N PRO A 53 12.93 -4.51 4.26
CA PRO A 53 12.94 -3.74 3.02
C PRO A 53 14.28 -3.92 2.29
N ILE A 54 14.24 -3.92 0.96
CA ILE A 54 15.45 -4.01 0.13
C ILE A 54 16.06 -2.65 -0.20
N TYR A 55 15.27 -1.57 -0.12
CA TYR A 55 15.70 -0.22 -0.46
C TYR A 55 15.33 0.78 0.63
N ALA A 56 16.15 1.83 0.77
CA ALA A 56 15.91 2.91 1.72
C ALA A 56 14.70 3.78 1.31
N ASN A 57 14.56 4.02 0.00
CA ASN A 57 13.53 4.86 -0.61
C ASN A 57 12.26 4.10 -1.04
N ASP A 58 12.27 2.76 -1.04
CA ASP A 58 11.05 1.92 -1.15
C ASP A 58 11.03 0.88 -0.03
N GLN A 59 10.35 1.25 1.06
CA GLN A 59 10.23 0.41 2.26
C GLN A 59 9.08 -0.61 2.16
N PHE A 60 8.34 -0.64 1.05
CA PHE A 60 7.17 -1.50 0.87
C PHE A 60 7.51 -2.78 0.09
N ILE A 61 8.63 -2.78 -0.63
CA ILE A 61 9.13 -3.92 -1.36
C ILE A 61 10.20 -4.68 -0.57
N SER A 62 10.14 -6.00 -0.68
CA SER A 62 11.09 -6.93 -0.08
C SER A 62 11.34 -8.11 -1.00
N ARG A 63 12.30 -8.96 -0.64
CA ARG A 63 12.59 -10.21 -1.35
C ARG A 63 13.00 -11.34 -0.42
N THR A 64 12.69 -12.55 -0.83
CA THR A 64 13.17 -13.78 -0.18
C THR A 64 13.77 -14.75 -1.19
N LEU A 65 14.53 -15.73 -0.69
CA LEU A 65 15.02 -16.83 -1.49
C LEU A 65 14.06 -18.02 -1.41
N PRO A 66 13.67 -18.64 -2.55
CA PRO A 66 12.84 -19.85 -2.59
C PRO A 66 13.38 -21.01 -1.76
N LYS A 67 14.69 -21.04 -1.48
CA LYS A 67 15.33 -22.06 -0.65
C LYS A 67 14.85 -22.05 0.81
N PHE A 68 14.34 -20.92 1.29
CA PHE A 68 13.80 -20.79 2.65
C PHE A 68 12.33 -21.21 2.76
N VAL A 69 11.65 -21.39 1.62
CA VAL A 69 10.27 -21.87 1.59
C VAL A 69 10.26 -23.40 1.67
N THR A 70 9.49 -23.93 2.62
CA THR A 70 9.39 -25.38 2.86
C THR A 70 8.84 -26.10 1.62
N PRO A 71 9.51 -27.16 1.12
CA PRO A 71 8.92 -28.07 0.12
C PRO A 71 7.59 -28.64 0.63
N PRO A 72 6.53 -28.73 -0.21
CA PRO A 72 6.52 -28.68 -1.68
C PRO A 72 6.46 -27.27 -2.32
N ARG A 73 6.79 -26.19 -1.58
CA ARG A 73 6.84 -24.79 -2.05
C ARG A 73 5.54 -24.34 -2.69
N THR A 74 4.46 -24.53 -1.94
CA THR A 74 3.13 -24.05 -2.31
C THR A 74 2.91 -22.60 -1.91
N ALA A 75 1.85 -21.98 -2.42
CA ALA A 75 1.35 -20.68 -1.98
C ALA A 75 1.18 -20.63 -0.45
N LEU A 76 0.62 -21.67 0.17
CA LEU A 76 0.51 -21.75 1.62
C LEU A 76 1.88 -21.78 2.33
N ALA A 77 2.86 -22.51 1.79
CA ALA A 77 4.19 -22.57 2.38
C ALA A 77 4.91 -21.22 2.29
N LEU A 78 4.77 -20.52 1.16
CA LEU A 78 5.29 -19.17 0.98
C LEU A 78 4.59 -18.19 1.91
N LYS A 79 3.25 -18.19 1.95
CA LYS A 79 2.42 -17.35 2.85
C LYS A 79 2.87 -17.51 4.30
N LYS A 80 3.00 -18.74 4.79
CA LYS A 80 3.52 -19.05 6.15
C LYS A 80 4.90 -18.47 6.39
N TYR A 81 5.80 -18.61 5.42
CA TYR A 81 7.16 -18.11 5.53
C TYR A 81 7.20 -16.57 5.55
N LEU A 82 6.47 -15.92 4.65
CA LEU A 82 6.37 -14.45 4.61
C LEU A 82 5.80 -13.91 5.92
N CYS A 83 4.70 -14.49 6.44
CA CYS A 83 4.17 -14.11 7.74
C CYS A 83 5.23 -14.18 8.85
N LYS A 84 6.01 -15.28 8.88
CA LYS A 84 7.06 -15.47 9.88
C LYS A 84 8.14 -14.38 9.79
N ILE A 85 8.68 -14.11 8.61
CA ILE A 85 9.77 -13.13 8.46
C ILE A 85 9.29 -11.68 8.60
N GLU A 86 8.00 -11.45 8.35
CA GLU A 86 7.35 -10.16 8.58
C GLU A 86 6.86 -9.99 10.02
N GLY A 87 7.09 -10.95 10.92
CA GLY A 87 6.69 -10.82 12.33
C GLY A 87 5.18 -10.87 12.57
N LEU A 88 4.44 -11.48 11.65
CA LEU A 88 3.01 -11.79 11.79
C LEU A 88 2.83 -13.12 12.52
N SER A 89 1.74 -13.26 13.29
CA SER A 89 1.42 -14.46 14.09
C SER A 89 1.18 -15.73 13.26
N GLY A 90 1.14 -15.61 11.94
CA GLY A 90 0.91 -16.70 10.98
C GLY A 90 -0.16 -16.32 9.95
N PRO A 91 -0.42 -17.17 8.96
CA PRO A 91 -1.50 -16.94 8.02
C PRO A 91 -2.84 -17.15 8.72
N THR A 92 -3.63 -16.08 8.74
CA THR A 92 -5.03 -16.05 9.18
C THR A 92 -5.96 -16.16 7.97
N SER A 93 -7.27 -16.28 8.19
CA SER A 93 -8.26 -16.22 7.12
C SER A 93 -8.27 -14.87 6.38
N SER A 94 -7.75 -13.81 7.01
CA SER A 94 -7.54 -12.48 6.43
C SER A 94 -6.22 -12.35 5.65
N THR A 95 -5.39 -13.39 5.62
CA THR A 95 -4.11 -13.38 4.92
C THR A 95 -4.24 -14.01 3.53
N THR A 96 -4.14 -13.16 2.51
CA THR A 96 -4.35 -13.52 1.11
C THR A 96 -3.09 -13.23 0.31
N LEU A 97 -2.69 -14.18 -0.54
CA LEU A 97 -1.53 -14.03 -1.42
C LEU A 97 -2.03 -13.89 -2.85
N PHE A 98 -1.48 -12.94 -3.59
CA PHE A 98 -1.73 -12.68 -5.01
C PHE A 98 -0.44 -12.84 -5.81
N GLU A 99 -0.55 -13.24 -7.07
CA GLU A 99 0.63 -13.43 -7.94
C GLU A 99 1.30 -12.11 -8.29
N SER A 100 0.49 -11.06 -8.43
CA SER A 100 0.89 -9.69 -8.75
C SER A 100 -0.09 -8.68 -8.19
N LEU A 101 0.25 -7.39 -8.29
CA LEU A 101 -0.66 -6.30 -7.96
C LEU A 101 -1.87 -6.21 -8.91
N ALA A 102 -1.71 -6.64 -10.17
CA ALA A 102 -2.80 -6.67 -11.15
C ALA A 102 -3.75 -7.86 -10.98
N SER A 103 -3.41 -8.82 -10.11
CA SER A 103 -4.18 -10.05 -9.92
C SER A 103 -5.57 -9.77 -9.34
N GLN A 104 -6.59 -10.34 -9.96
CA GLN A 104 -7.99 -10.23 -9.51
C GLN A 104 -8.34 -11.25 -8.43
N THR A 105 -7.63 -12.39 -8.42
CA THR A 105 -7.93 -13.52 -7.55
C THR A 105 -6.71 -13.90 -6.73
N ALA A 106 -6.99 -14.40 -5.54
CA ALA A 106 -5.98 -14.98 -4.67
C ALA A 106 -5.38 -16.24 -5.29
N VAL A 107 -4.10 -16.46 -5.03
CA VAL A 107 -3.41 -17.71 -5.37
C VAL A 107 -4.00 -18.84 -4.53
N GLU A 108 -4.37 -19.94 -5.20
CA GLU A 108 -4.81 -21.15 -4.51
C GLU A 108 -3.68 -21.67 -3.59
N GLU A 109 -4.02 -22.02 -2.36
CA GLU A 109 -3.05 -22.46 -1.34
C GLU A 109 -2.19 -23.67 -1.77
N SER A 110 -2.72 -24.50 -2.66
CA SER A 110 -2.08 -25.69 -3.22
C SER A 110 -1.15 -25.38 -4.40
N PHE A 111 -1.24 -24.18 -4.99
CA PHE A 111 -0.47 -23.77 -6.16
C PHE A 111 1.02 -23.88 -5.88
N ARG A 112 1.77 -24.55 -6.77
CA ARG A 112 3.20 -24.84 -6.60
C ARG A 112 4.02 -23.88 -7.45
N PHE A 113 4.92 -23.14 -6.81
CA PHE A 113 5.80 -22.24 -7.55
C PHE A 113 6.91 -23.04 -8.25
N ALA A 114 7.04 -22.83 -9.57
CA ALA A 114 8.17 -23.33 -10.34
C ALA A 114 9.45 -22.59 -9.95
N VAL A 115 10.23 -23.17 -9.03
CA VAL A 115 11.44 -22.52 -8.49
C VAL A 115 12.65 -22.61 -9.43
N ARG A 116 12.63 -23.51 -10.41
CA ARG A 116 13.77 -23.74 -11.32
C ARG A 116 13.71 -22.92 -12.60
N GLU A 117 12.57 -22.27 -12.88
CA GLU A 117 12.36 -21.54 -14.12
C GLU A 117 12.52 -20.03 -13.86
N TYR A 118 13.09 -19.31 -14.82
CA TYR A 118 13.21 -17.84 -14.80
C TYR A 118 11.86 -17.14 -15.01
N SER A 119 10.76 -17.84 -14.73
CA SER A 119 9.39 -17.44 -14.99
C SER A 119 8.55 -17.75 -13.75
N GLY A 120 7.43 -17.05 -13.61
CA GLY A 120 6.48 -17.22 -12.51
C GLY A 120 6.37 -15.99 -11.60
N PRO A 121 5.50 -16.03 -10.58
CA PRO A 121 5.18 -14.88 -9.75
C PRO A 121 6.39 -14.34 -8.97
N GLY A 122 6.48 -13.00 -8.85
CA GLY A 122 7.49 -12.31 -8.05
C GLY A 122 8.92 -12.43 -8.55
N VAL A 123 9.13 -12.63 -9.86
CA VAL A 123 10.48 -12.70 -10.45
C VAL A 123 11.15 -11.33 -10.61
N SER A 124 10.36 -10.25 -10.61
CA SER A 124 10.83 -8.87 -10.77
C SER A 124 10.38 -7.98 -9.61
N GLU A 125 11.12 -6.90 -9.38
CA GLU A 125 10.75 -5.82 -8.47
C GLU A 125 9.54 -5.03 -8.97
N ASP A 126 9.40 -4.93 -10.31
CA ASP A 126 8.28 -4.25 -10.98
C ASP A 126 6.97 -5.06 -10.94
N ASP A 127 7.08 -6.38 -10.81
CA ASP A 127 5.92 -7.29 -10.70
C ASP A 127 6.09 -8.25 -9.50
N PRO A 128 6.04 -7.70 -8.27
CA PRO A 128 6.22 -8.48 -7.06
C PRO A 128 4.93 -9.23 -6.71
N MET A 129 5.07 -10.34 -6.00
CA MET A 129 3.92 -10.97 -5.36
C MET A 129 3.33 -10.05 -4.30
N VAL A 130 2.02 -10.15 -4.04
CA VAL A 130 1.38 -9.29 -3.04
C VAL A 130 0.77 -10.12 -1.92
N LEU A 131 1.17 -9.84 -0.69
CA LEU A 131 0.57 -10.41 0.51
C LEU A 131 -0.34 -9.36 1.17
N VAL A 132 -1.65 -9.57 1.09
CA VAL A 132 -2.65 -8.76 1.78
C VAL A 132 -2.94 -9.39 3.13
N VAL A 133 -2.89 -8.59 4.20
CA VAL A 133 -3.11 -9.03 5.59
C VAL A 133 -4.23 -8.22 6.23
N GLY A 134 -4.84 -8.77 7.28
CA GLY A 134 -5.83 -8.04 8.07
C GLY A 134 -5.20 -6.84 8.77
N VAL A 135 -5.95 -5.74 8.91
CA VAL A 135 -5.50 -4.53 9.61
C VAL A 135 -5.06 -4.86 11.04
N GLU A 136 -5.89 -5.63 11.75
CA GLU A 136 -5.63 -6.15 13.09
C GLU A 136 -4.32 -6.97 13.18
N ASP A 137 -4.01 -7.74 12.13
CA ASP A 137 -2.81 -8.57 12.08
C ASP A 137 -1.57 -7.70 11.83
N ALA A 138 -1.70 -6.66 10.99
CA ALA A 138 -0.66 -5.69 10.71
C ALA A 138 -0.32 -4.81 11.93
N GLU A 139 -1.32 -4.43 12.73
CA GLU A 139 -1.12 -3.66 13.97
C GLU A 139 -0.43 -4.47 15.07
N LYS A 140 -0.73 -5.76 15.15
CA LYS A 140 -0.11 -6.70 16.12
C LYS A 140 1.24 -7.23 15.64
N ARG A 141 1.70 -6.80 14.46
CA ARG A 141 2.96 -7.24 13.87
C ARG A 141 4.12 -6.83 14.76
N SER A 142 5.02 -7.79 15.02
CA SER A 142 6.24 -7.51 15.77
C SER A 142 7.12 -6.52 15.02
N ALA A 143 7.70 -5.55 15.75
CA ALA A 143 8.59 -4.56 15.16
C ALA A 143 9.82 -5.22 14.55
N SER A 144 10.31 -4.66 13.43
CA SER A 144 11.58 -5.10 12.85
C SER A 144 12.72 -4.80 13.82
N THR A 145 13.64 -5.74 13.93
CA THR A 145 14.95 -5.56 14.57
C THR A 145 16.06 -5.27 13.54
N ALA A 146 15.74 -5.31 12.24
CA ALA A 146 16.69 -4.98 11.19
C ALA A 146 16.84 -3.46 11.07
N GLN A 147 18.07 -2.97 11.16
CA GLN A 147 18.36 -1.57 10.87
C GLN A 147 18.24 -1.33 9.36
N SER A 148 17.51 -0.29 8.97
CA SER A 148 17.48 0.19 7.58
C SER A 148 18.74 0.96 7.18
N ASP A 149 19.67 1.17 8.11
CA ASP A 149 20.93 1.88 7.89
C ASP A 149 21.82 1.11 6.91
N GLY A 150 22.16 1.75 5.80
CA GLY A 150 23.03 1.19 4.76
C GLY A 150 22.31 0.42 3.65
N LEU A 151 20.97 0.46 3.58
CA LEU A 151 20.25 -0.03 2.40
C LEU A 151 20.54 0.85 1.18
N PRO A 152 20.67 0.24 -0.01
CA PRO A 152 20.79 1.00 -1.25
C PRO A 152 19.52 1.79 -1.54
N GLU A 153 19.64 2.82 -2.38
CA GLU A 153 18.48 3.46 -3.01
C GLU A 153 18.17 2.74 -4.32
N ALA A 154 16.89 2.44 -4.54
CA ALA A 154 16.41 1.97 -5.83
C ALA A 154 16.31 3.13 -6.82
N VAL A 155 16.53 2.81 -8.10
CA VAL A 155 16.04 3.64 -9.20
C VAL A 155 14.54 3.34 -9.33
N LEU A 156 13.72 4.18 -8.71
CA LEU A 156 12.28 4.01 -8.76
C LEU A 156 11.73 4.49 -10.11
N PRO A 157 10.78 3.76 -10.71
CA PRO A 157 10.03 4.29 -11.84
C PRO A 157 9.24 5.52 -11.41
N GLU A 158 8.87 6.34 -12.38
CA GLU A 158 8.01 7.50 -12.12
C GLU A 158 6.69 7.02 -11.49
N PRO A 159 6.23 7.67 -10.39
CA PRO A 159 5.00 7.28 -9.75
C PRO A 159 3.83 7.33 -10.73
N ARG A 160 3.03 6.26 -10.73
CA ARG A 160 1.80 6.20 -11.53
C ARG A 160 0.64 6.66 -10.67
N TYR A 161 -0.05 7.72 -11.12
CA TYR A 161 -1.19 8.29 -10.42
C TYR A 161 -2.52 7.89 -11.06
N VAL A 162 -3.57 7.89 -10.25
CA VAL A 162 -4.97 7.93 -10.68
C VAL A 162 -5.49 9.31 -10.33
N TYR A 163 -5.82 10.08 -11.36
CA TYR A 163 -6.43 11.40 -11.26
C TYR A 163 -7.94 11.27 -11.11
N TYR A 164 -8.50 12.11 -10.24
CA TYR A 164 -9.93 12.13 -9.99
C TYR A 164 -10.43 13.53 -9.68
N SER A 165 -11.69 13.79 -10.01
CA SER A 165 -12.39 15.03 -9.67
C SER A 165 -13.57 14.75 -8.75
N LEU A 166 -13.74 15.57 -7.72
CA LEU A 166 -14.75 15.37 -6.69
C LEU A 166 -15.98 16.26 -6.94
N TYR A 167 -17.17 15.68 -6.76
CA TYR A 167 -18.45 16.36 -6.88
C TYR A 167 -19.36 16.02 -5.70
N ASP A 168 -20.25 16.93 -5.33
CA ASP A 168 -21.44 16.65 -4.54
C ASP A 168 -22.72 16.92 -5.34
N ASP A 169 -23.86 16.96 -4.65
CA ASP A 169 -25.17 17.25 -5.25
C ASP A 169 -25.32 18.71 -5.73
N VAL A 170 -24.42 19.60 -5.31
CA VAL A 170 -24.43 21.02 -5.65
C VAL A 170 -23.42 21.34 -6.76
N GLY A 171 -22.28 20.65 -6.79
CA GLY A 171 -21.27 20.81 -7.82
C GLY A 171 -19.88 20.33 -7.40
N VAL A 172 -18.86 21.03 -7.89
CA VAL A 172 -17.46 20.66 -7.71
C VAL A 172 -17.02 20.80 -6.24
N LEU A 173 -16.32 19.79 -5.74
CA LEU A 173 -15.70 19.78 -4.41
C LEU A 173 -14.18 19.94 -4.52
N ALA A 174 -13.59 20.64 -3.55
CA ALA A 174 -12.13 20.71 -3.43
C ALA A 174 -11.56 19.40 -2.88
N SER A 175 -10.50 18.88 -3.51
CA SER A 175 -9.72 17.73 -3.07
C SER A 175 -8.65 18.15 -2.07
N LYS A 176 -8.54 17.43 -0.95
CA LYS A 176 -7.41 17.55 -0.01
C LYS A 176 -6.12 16.97 -0.58
N MET A 177 -6.25 16.11 -1.59
CA MET A 177 -5.16 15.53 -2.36
C MET A 177 -4.89 16.31 -3.65
N SER A 178 -5.35 17.56 -3.74
CA SER A 178 -5.03 18.46 -4.84
C SER A 178 -3.53 18.68 -4.93
N PHE A 179 -3.04 18.69 -6.17
CA PHE A 179 -1.64 18.90 -6.49
C PHE A 179 -1.42 20.13 -7.37
N ASP A 180 -2.48 20.62 -7.99
CA ASP A 180 -2.51 21.85 -8.75
C ASP A 180 -3.11 22.98 -7.89
N SER A 181 -2.43 24.12 -7.84
CA SER A 181 -2.93 25.32 -7.15
C SER A 181 -4.02 26.05 -7.92
N ASP A 182 -4.05 25.86 -9.24
CA ASP A 182 -5.03 26.50 -10.13
C ASP A 182 -6.32 25.69 -10.21
N ASP A 183 -6.26 24.37 -9.96
CA ASP A 183 -7.41 23.47 -9.87
C ASP A 183 -7.45 22.72 -8.53
N SER A 184 -8.15 23.30 -7.56
CA SER A 184 -8.35 22.68 -6.24
C SER A 184 -9.27 21.46 -6.24
N SER A 185 -9.97 21.18 -7.34
CA SER A 185 -10.93 20.06 -7.43
C SER A 185 -10.32 18.76 -7.90
N LEU A 186 -9.20 18.86 -8.62
CA LEU A 186 -8.47 17.75 -9.17
C LEU A 186 -7.54 17.13 -8.11
N GLY A 187 -7.89 15.92 -7.68
CA GLY A 187 -7.09 15.12 -6.77
C GLY A 187 -6.29 14.06 -7.52
N ARG A 188 -5.25 13.52 -6.86
CA ARG A 188 -4.56 12.32 -7.34
C ARG A 188 -4.18 11.37 -6.22
N ILE A 189 -4.13 10.08 -6.53
CA ILE A 189 -3.64 9.05 -5.62
C ILE A 189 -2.68 8.11 -6.36
N GLU A 190 -1.65 7.63 -5.67
CA GLU A 190 -0.68 6.72 -6.28
C GLU A 190 -1.32 5.34 -6.50
N SER A 191 -1.13 4.76 -7.69
CA SER A 191 -1.72 3.45 -8.04
C SER A 191 -1.25 2.31 -7.12
N LEU A 192 -0.02 2.40 -6.59
CA LEU A 192 0.52 1.47 -5.59
C LEU A 192 -0.11 1.63 -4.21
N SER A 193 -0.91 2.67 -3.95
CA SER A 193 -1.67 2.76 -2.71
C SER A 193 -2.92 1.87 -2.71
N ILE A 194 -3.35 1.42 -3.90
CA ILE A 194 -4.57 0.65 -4.10
C ILE A 194 -4.25 -0.84 -3.96
N PRO A 195 -4.74 -1.53 -2.91
CA PRO A 195 -4.44 -2.93 -2.68
C PRO A 195 -5.11 -3.83 -3.73
N PRO A 196 -4.56 -5.02 -3.99
CA PRO A 196 -5.27 -6.02 -4.78
C PRO A 196 -6.43 -6.65 -3.97
N PRO A 197 -7.54 -7.03 -4.63
CA PRO A 197 -7.81 -6.79 -6.03
C PRO A 197 -8.05 -5.30 -6.31
N GLN A 198 -7.43 -4.78 -7.37
CA GLN A 198 -7.53 -3.37 -7.77
C GLN A 198 -8.87 -3.14 -8.48
N THR A 199 -9.92 -2.93 -7.69
CA THR A 199 -11.29 -2.69 -8.16
C THR A 199 -11.71 -1.24 -7.93
N VAL A 200 -12.83 -0.84 -8.52
CA VAL A 200 -13.50 0.44 -8.25
C VAL A 200 -13.76 0.63 -6.76
N SER A 201 -14.19 -0.41 -6.05
CA SER A 201 -14.37 -0.37 -4.57
C SER A 201 -13.06 -0.13 -3.81
N SER A 202 -11.96 -0.77 -4.23
CA SER A 202 -10.63 -0.53 -3.62
C SER A 202 -10.15 0.90 -3.87
N LEU A 203 -10.34 1.45 -5.07
CA LEU A 203 -10.01 2.85 -5.38
C LEU A 203 -10.90 3.81 -4.57
N SER A 204 -12.21 3.61 -4.61
CA SER A 204 -13.19 4.44 -3.88
C SER A 204 -12.86 4.48 -2.39
N PHE A 205 -12.53 3.33 -1.79
CA PHE A 205 -12.09 3.25 -0.40
C PHE A 205 -10.83 4.07 -0.14
N GLN A 206 -9.82 3.97 -1.01
CA GLN A 206 -8.56 4.72 -0.85
C GLN A 206 -8.76 6.23 -1.01
N VAL A 207 -9.54 6.67 -1.98
CA VAL A 207 -9.87 8.10 -2.16
C VAL A 207 -10.67 8.62 -0.97
N THR A 208 -11.72 7.90 -0.56
CA THR A 208 -12.55 8.25 0.61
C THR A 208 -11.70 8.41 1.86
N LYS A 209 -10.74 7.50 2.08
CA LYS A 209 -9.79 7.56 3.19
C LYS A 209 -8.86 8.77 3.08
N ALA A 210 -8.27 9.02 1.92
CA ALA A 210 -7.35 10.13 1.68
C ALA A 210 -8.05 11.50 1.84
N GLU A 211 -9.27 11.61 1.35
CA GLU A 211 -10.12 12.80 1.46
C GLU A 211 -10.77 12.94 2.84
N GLY A 212 -10.74 11.90 3.67
CA GLY A 212 -11.36 11.89 5.00
C GLY A 212 -12.88 12.00 4.94
N PHE A 213 -13.51 11.40 3.92
CA PHE A 213 -14.95 11.29 3.84
C PHE A 213 -15.44 10.20 4.80
N VAL A 214 -16.24 10.60 5.77
CA VAL A 214 -16.93 9.67 6.69
C VAL A 214 -18.39 9.62 6.24
N THR A 215 -18.95 8.41 6.11
CA THR A 215 -20.39 8.16 5.84
C THR A 215 -20.96 8.81 4.58
N ARG A 216 -20.18 8.89 3.49
CA ARG A 216 -20.68 9.32 2.18
C ARG A 216 -20.85 8.12 1.27
N THR A 217 -21.95 8.10 0.51
CA THR A 217 -22.03 7.21 -0.64
C THR A 217 -21.16 7.80 -1.74
N VAL A 218 -20.40 6.96 -2.42
CA VAL A 218 -19.46 7.39 -3.44
C VAL A 218 -19.77 6.63 -4.71
N GLN A 219 -20.02 7.36 -5.79
CA GLN A 219 -20.24 6.80 -7.12
C GLN A 219 -19.11 7.26 -8.04
N LEU A 220 -18.48 6.30 -8.72
CA LEU A 220 -17.38 6.56 -9.65
C LEU A 220 -17.92 6.50 -11.08
N TYR A 221 -17.51 7.45 -11.91
CA TYR A 221 -17.74 7.44 -13.36
C TYR A 221 -16.38 7.52 -14.05
N GLN A 222 -16.29 6.90 -15.22
CA GLN A 222 -15.02 6.75 -15.93
C GLN A 222 -14.37 8.11 -16.27
N ASP A 223 -15.19 9.08 -16.64
CA ASP A 223 -14.79 10.42 -17.10
C ASP A 223 -15.96 11.41 -16.93
N MET A 224 -15.77 12.67 -17.33
CA MET A 224 -16.76 13.76 -17.24
C MET A 224 -18.06 13.49 -18.02
N ASP A 225 -17.98 12.73 -19.11
CA ASP A 225 -19.12 12.41 -19.99
C ASP A 225 -19.78 11.08 -19.60
N GLY A 226 -19.28 10.42 -18.55
CA GLY A 226 -19.78 9.14 -18.07
C GLY A 226 -21.23 9.23 -17.59
N GLU A 227 -22.15 8.63 -18.34
CA GLU A 227 -23.56 8.54 -17.95
C GLU A 227 -23.84 7.39 -16.97
N VAL A 228 -22.99 6.36 -16.98
CA VAL A 228 -23.17 5.12 -16.22
C VAL A 228 -22.10 5.01 -15.14
N PRO A 229 -22.49 4.85 -13.86
CA PRO A 229 -21.51 4.65 -12.79
C PRO A 229 -20.82 3.29 -12.96
N MET A 230 -19.53 3.26 -12.65
CA MET A 230 -18.73 2.04 -12.62
C MET A 230 -19.23 1.13 -11.49
N THR A 231 -19.14 -0.19 -11.69
CA THR A 231 -19.54 -1.17 -10.69
C THR A 231 -18.39 -1.37 -9.69
N ASP A 232 -18.71 -1.53 -8.41
CA ASP A 232 -17.71 -1.76 -7.34
C ASP A 232 -16.72 -2.89 -7.60
N ASN A 233 -17.13 -3.90 -8.36
CA ASN A 233 -16.32 -5.07 -8.69
C ASN A 233 -15.54 -4.92 -10.02
N ASP A 234 -15.74 -3.83 -10.76
CA ASP A 234 -15.02 -3.60 -12.01
C ASP A 234 -13.53 -3.48 -11.72
N HIS A 235 -12.73 -4.18 -12.51
CA HIS A 235 -11.27 -4.19 -12.37
C HIS A 235 -10.66 -2.94 -13.00
N LEU A 236 -9.71 -2.34 -12.29
CA LEU A 236 -8.94 -1.20 -12.76
C LEU A 236 -7.56 -1.70 -13.22
N PRO A 237 -7.25 -1.63 -14.52
CA PRO A 237 -5.99 -2.13 -15.06
C PRO A 237 -4.84 -1.13 -14.82
N LEU A 238 -4.55 -0.79 -13.56
CA LEU A 238 -3.59 0.27 -13.19
C LEU A 238 -2.13 -0.03 -13.62
N GLN A 239 -1.85 -1.29 -14.00
CA GLN A 239 -0.56 -1.71 -14.55
C GLN A 239 -0.50 -1.60 -16.08
N ALA A 240 -1.62 -1.39 -16.77
CA ALA A 240 -1.66 -1.18 -18.21
C ALA A 240 -1.02 0.17 -18.60
N GLN A 241 -0.78 0.35 -19.90
CA GLN A 241 -0.23 1.60 -20.44
C GLN A 241 -1.25 2.75 -20.39
N ALA A 242 -2.54 2.42 -20.47
CA ALA A 242 -3.64 3.35 -20.33
C ALA A 242 -4.69 2.72 -19.40
N TYR A 243 -5.25 3.53 -18.51
CA TYR A 243 -6.28 3.14 -17.54
C TYR A 243 -7.14 4.37 -17.19
N PRO A 244 -8.36 4.19 -16.64
CA PRO A 244 -9.21 5.31 -16.24
C PRO A 244 -8.51 6.24 -15.25
N GLY A 245 -8.54 7.56 -15.49
CA GLY A 245 -7.84 8.54 -14.66
C GLY A 245 -6.32 8.52 -14.81
N HIS A 246 -5.78 8.00 -15.93
CA HIS A 246 -4.33 8.05 -16.19
C HIS A 246 -3.83 9.46 -16.49
N LEU A 247 -4.68 10.32 -17.04
CA LEU A 247 -4.36 11.69 -17.42
C LEU A 247 -5.12 12.71 -16.57
N GLU A 248 -4.53 13.90 -16.41
CA GLU A 248 -5.10 15.01 -15.61
C GLU A 248 -6.37 15.58 -16.25
N ASP A 249 -6.43 15.60 -17.58
CA ASP A 249 -7.56 16.10 -18.39
C ASP A 249 -8.68 15.06 -18.56
N GLU A 250 -8.41 13.78 -18.24
CA GLU A 250 -9.38 12.69 -18.25
C GLU A 250 -9.47 12.02 -16.86
N PRO A 251 -9.83 12.76 -15.79
CA PRO A 251 -9.91 12.23 -14.45
C PRO A 251 -11.14 11.34 -14.25
N ILE A 252 -11.04 10.37 -13.33
CA ILE A 252 -12.21 9.64 -12.83
C ILE A 252 -13.11 10.61 -12.07
N MET A 253 -14.41 10.57 -12.34
CA MET A 253 -15.36 11.44 -11.65
C MET A 253 -15.92 10.75 -10.43
N ILE A 254 -15.90 11.43 -9.29
CA ILE A 254 -16.33 10.88 -8.02
C ILE A 254 -17.43 11.75 -7.45
N VAL A 255 -18.65 11.24 -7.50
CA VAL A 255 -19.84 11.92 -6.97
C VAL A 255 -20.09 11.42 -5.54
N CYS A 256 -20.02 12.35 -4.59
CA CYS A 256 -20.19 12.13 -3.17
C CYS A 256 -21.61 12.48 -2.75
N GLY A 257 -22.41 11.48 -2.39
CA GLY A 257 -23.74 11.67 -1.83
C GLY A 257 -23.73 11.80 -0.31
N GLN A 258 -24.65 12.59 0.24
CA GLN A 258 -25.03 12.49 1.64
C GLN A 258 -25.83 11.20 1.84
N GLU A 259 -25.46 10.39 2.83
CA GLU A 259 -26.32 9.29 3.26
C GLU A 259 -27.57 9.91 3.88
N SER A 260 -28.70 9.89 3.17
CA SER A 260 -29.96 10.35 3.73
C SER A 260 -30.32 9.41 4.88
N SER A 261 -29.99 9.77 6.12
CA SER A 261 -30.59 9.12 7.28
C SER A 261 -32.10 9.26 7.11
N GLY A 262 -32.80 8.16 6.85
CA GLY A 262 -34.21 8.20 6.52
C GLY A 262 -35.02 8.91 7.60
N LYS A 263 -35.37 10.17 7.36
CA LYS A 263 -36.49 10.89 7.97
C LYS A 263 -36.94 11.98 6.99
N ALA A 264 -38.15 11.78 6.51
CA ALA A 264 -38.86 12.71 5.66
C ALA A 264 -39.11 14.06 6.36
N GLU A 265 -39.08 15.12 5.52
CA GLU A 265 -39.74 16.41 5.65
C GLU A 265 -39.50 17.27 6.91
N ALA A 266 -38.76 18.37 6.77
CA ALA A 266 -39.36 19.67 6.49
C ALA A 266 -38.27 20.76 6.41
N SER A 267 -38.42 21.63 5.42
CA SER A 267 -37.69 22.86 5.18
C SER A 267 -37.46 23.70 6.45
N GLN A 268 -36.22 24.14 6.71
CA GLN A 268 -35.90 25.56 6.98
C GLN A 268 -34.40 25.82 7.30
N VAL A 269 -33.87 26.81 6.55
CA VAL A 269 -32.87 27.82 6.92
C VAL A 269 -31.39 27.42 6.97
N LEU A 270 -30.63 28.06 6.06
CA LEU A 270 -29.17 28.20 6.03
C LEU A 270 -28.61 28.75 7.37
N THR A 271 -27.60 28.08 7.93
CA THR A 271 -26.47 28.74 8.62
C THR A 271 -25.24 27.80 8.66
N PRO A 272 -24.00 28.32 8.54
CA PRO A 272 -22.82 27.53 8.18
C PRO A 272 -21.94 27.12 9.37
N LEU A 273 -21.08 26.13 9.10
CA LEU A 273 -19.87 25.68 9.82
C LEU A 273 -20.04 24.81 11.09
N SER A 274 -19.27 23.71 11.06
CA SER A 274 -18.95 22.73 12.10
C SER A 274 -20.08 21.83 12.62
N ALA A 275 -20.41 20.78 11.86
CA ALA A 275 -20.92 19.55 12.46
C ALA A 275 -19.73 18.59 12.67
N VAL A 276 -18.92 18.87 13.69
CA VAL A 276 -18.19 17.76 14.34
C VAL A 276 -19.29 16.88 14.92
N ASP A 277 -19.27 15.61 14.54
CA ASP A 277 -20.23 14.60 14.97
C ASP A 277 -20.33 14.61 16.50
N SER A 278 -21.34 15.32 17.01
CA SER A 278 -21.50 15.59 18.45
C SER A 278 -21.85 14.32 19.22
N SER A 279 -22.04 13.20 18.53
CA SER A 279 -22.29 11.88 19.11
C SER A 279 -21.03 11.24 19.69
N LEU A 280 -19.83 11.66 19.28
CA LEU A 280 -18.54 11.12 19.76
C LEU A 280 -17.87 11.99 20.84
N LEU A 281 -18.37 13.20 21.08
CA LEU A 281 -17.78 14.14 22.02
C LEU A 281 -18.29 13.89 23.44
N MET A 282 -17.42 13.34 24.29
CA MET A 282 -17.68 13.20 25.72
C MET A 282 -17.47 14.55 26.42
N ARG A 283 -18.51 15.01 27.13
CA ARG A 283 -18.51 16.27 27.87
C ARG A 283 -17.83 16.10 29.23
N ILE A 284 -16.78 16.86 29.48
CA ILE A 284 -16.09 16.89 30.77
C ILE A 284 -16.16 18.30 31.38
N THR A 285 -15.99 18.38 32.71
CA THR A 285 -16.02 19.66 33.43
C THR A 285 -14.83 19.75 34.38
N GLY A 286 -14.05 20.84 34.25
CA GLY A 286 -12.87 21.09 35.06
C GLY A 286 -13.22 21.28 36.53
N LYS A 287 -12.72 20.41 37.43
CA LYS A 287 -12.99 20.52 38.88
C LYS A 287 -12.10 21.55 39.57
N ILE A 288 -10.91 21.80 39.03
CA ILE A 288 -9.86 22.66 39.60
C ILE A 288 -9.29 23.49 38.44
N PRO A 289 -8.96 24.78 38.62
CA PRO A 289 -8.26 25.53 37.57
C PRO A 289 -6.91 24.87 37.27
N PHE A 290 -6.56 24.81 35.99
CA PHE A 290 -5.31 24.25 35.51
C PHE A 290 -4.66 25.23 34.54
N ASP A 291 -3.39 25.54 34.79
CA ASP A 291 -2.56 26.39 33.94
C ASP A 291 -1.24 25.65 33.65
N PRO A 292 -1.08 25.06 32.45
CA PRO A 292 0.07 24.23 32.14
C PRO A 292 1.34 25.06 31.98
N ASN A 293 2.46 24.46 32.40
CA ASN A 293 3.76 25.09 32.15
C ASN A 293 4.10 24.99 30.66
N LYS A 294 4.18 26.15 29.99
CA LYS A 294 4.44 26.26 28.55
C LYS A 294 5.70 25.54 28.05
N THR A 295 6.72 25.31 28.90
CA THR A 295 7.94 24.61 28.48
C THR A 295 7.88 23.09 28.67
N VAL A 296 6.98 22.57 29.50
CA VAL A 296 6.90 21.13 29.84
C VAL A 296 5.62 20.50 29.31
N GLN A 297 4.59 21.31 29.09
CA GLN A 297 3.22 20.91 28.75
C GLN A 297 2.69 21.83 27.64
N ALA A 298 3.50 22.04 26.59
CA ALA A 298 3.16 22.92 25.48
C ALA A 298 1.86 22.52 24.76
N ASP A 299 1.54 21.22 24.77
CA ASP A 299 0.36 20.66 24.11
C ASP A 299 -0.90 20.69 24.98
N TRP A 300 -0.79 21.17 26.23
CA TRP A 300 -1.94 21.24 27.15
C TRP A 300 -2.60 22.61 27.10
N LEU A 301 -3.93 22.62 27.05
CA LEU A 301 -4.71 23.86 27.13
C LEU A 301 -5.03 24.20 28.59
N PRO A 302 -4.90 25.48 29.00
CA PRO A 302 -5.37 25.93 30.31
C PRO A 302 -6.90 25.84 30.39
N PHE A 303 -7.44 25.56 31.58
CA PHE A 303 -8.88 25.59 31.81
C PHE A 303 -9.23 26.04 33.23
N LYS A 304 -10.41 26.63 33.40
CA LYS A 304 -10.93 27.14 34.67
C LYS A 304 -11.79 26.10 35.38
N ARG A 305 -11.98 26.29 36.70
CA ARG A 305 -12.99 25.53 37.44
C ARG A 305 -14.37 25.80 36.86
N GLY A 306 -15.12 24.74 36.57
CA GLY A 306 -16.46 24.80 36.00
C GLY A 306 -16.49 24.95 34.48
N GLU A 307 -15.34 25.05 33.82
CA GLU A 307 -15.28 25.10 32.36
C GLU A 307 -15.65 23.75 31.75
N ILE A 308 -16.50 23.79 30.72
CA ILE A 308 -16.99 22.62 29.99
C ILE A 308 -16.12 22.43 28.77
N MET A 309 -15.55 21.23 28.63
CA MET A 309 -14.73 20.84 27.49
C MET A 309 -15.28 19.57 26.85
N TYR A 310 -14.91 19.35 25.60
CA TYR A 310 -15.33 18.20 24.81
C TYR A 310 -14.08 17.39 24.41
N THR A 311 -14.13 16.07 24.57
CA THR A 311 -13.05 15.14 24.23
C THR A 311 -13.61 13.98 23.42
N ASP A 312 -12.77 13.36 22.59
CA ASP A 312 -13.03 12.12 21.86
C ASP A 312 -13.16 10.85 22.75
N GLY A 313 -13.01 10.97 24.06
CA GLY A 313 -13.13 9.87 25.02
C GLY A 313 -11.90 8.98 25.12
N ILE A 314 -10.79 9.32 24.44
CA ILE A 314 -9.54 8.56 24.53
C ILE A 314 -8.85 8.89 25.86
N LYS A 315 -8.58 7.85 26.66
CA LYS A 315 -7.86 8.00 27.93
C LYS A 315 -6.36 8.14 27.71
N THR A 316 -5.85 9.35 27.85
CA THR A 316 -4.40 9.60 27.92
C THR A 316 -3.96 9.75 29.38
N SER A 317 -2.92 9.03 29.80
CA SER A 317 -2.26 9.26 31.08
C SER A 317 -1.00 10.10 30.88
N GLY A 318 -0.83 11.14 31.70
CA GLY A 318 0.33 12.01 31.70
C GLY A 318 0.74 12.37 33.12
N PHE A 319 2.04 12.60 33.33
CA PHE A 319 2.56 13.02 34.63
C PHE A 319 2.51 14.54 34.76
N ILE A 320 1.70 15.04 35.69
CA ILE A 320 1.71 16.46 36.08
C ILE A 320 2.77 16.64 37.18
N ARG A 321 3.86 17.35 36.88
CA ARG A 321 4.87 17.69 37.88
C ARG A 321 4.45 18.97 38.60
N GLY A 322 3.85 18.81 39.78
CA GLY A 322 3.51 19.89 40.71
C GLY A 322 3.58 19.37 42.15
N ASN A 323 3.70 20.27 43.15
CA ASN A 323 3.99 19.95 44.56
C ASN A 323 2.98 19.07 45.30
N ILE A 324 1.98 18.53 44.61
CA ILE A 324 1.09 17.46 45.10
C ILE A 324 0.83 16.52 43.91
N PRO A 325 1.13 15.22 44.00
CA PRO A 325 0.82 14.28 42.94
C PRO A 325 -0.70 14.11 42.84
N ILE A 326 -1.29 14.66 41.78
CA ILE A 326 -2.70 14.42 41.42
C ILE A 326 -2.72 13.50 40.22
N ALA A 327 -3.19 12.26 40.42
CA ALA A 327 -3.61 11.41 39.32
C ALA A 327 -4.91 11.99 38.76
N VAL A 328 -4.86 12.56 37.56
CA VAL A 328 -6.06 13.04 36.87
C VAL A 328 -6.66 11.86 36.10
N THR A 329 -7.66 11.22 36.72
CA THR A 329 -8.54 10.29 36.01
C THR A 329 -9.64 11.10 35.35
N LEU A 330 -9.51 11.35 34.03
CA LEU A 330 -10.65 11.79 33.22
C LEU A 330 -11.58 10.58 33.04
N ARG A 331 -12.80 10.71 33.53
CA ARG A 331 -13.91 9.78 33.25
C ARG A 331 -14.77 10.38 32.17
#